data_AF-A0A931AKC2-F1
#
_entry.id   AF-A0A931AKC2-F1
#
_cell.length_a   1.000
_cell.length_b   1.000
_cell.length_c   1.000
_cell.angle_alpha   90.00
_cell.angle_beta   90.00
_cell.angle_gamma   90.00
#
_symmetry.space_group_name_H-M   'P 1'
#
loop_
_entity.id
_entity.type
_entity.pdbx_description
1 polymer ?
#
loop_
_entity_poly.entity_id
_entity_poly.type
_entity_poly.pdbx_seq_one_letter_code
_entity_poly.pdbx_strand_id
1 'polypeptide(L)' 'MCLSCGCGEPNNDHGNSANITAQDMQNAAQAADISPQQAAENIQSGVGTG' A
#
# COMPACT_ATOMS: atom_id res chain seq x y z
N MET A 1 5.63 2.51 9.61
CA MET A 1 4.63 1.56 9.10
C MET A 1 4.28 1.92 7.68
N CYS A 2 5.07 2.77 7.00
CA CYS A 2 5.43 2.59 5.61
C CYS A 2 5.22 1.11 5.28
N LEU A 3 4.27 0.83 4.40
CA LEU A 3 3.79 -0.53 4.13
C LEU A 3 4.89 -1.36 3.48
N SER A 4 5.90 -0.70 2.92
CA SER A 4 7.14 -1.31 2.45
C SER A 4 8.06 -1.80 3.58
N CYS A 5 8.09 -1.13 4.75
CA CYS A 5 9.07 -1.36 5.83
C CYS A 5 8.47 -1.95 7.12
N GLY A 6 7.18 -1.72 7.41
CA GLY A 6 6.51 -2.26 8.61
C GLY A 6 6.79 -1.53 9.93
N CYS A 7 7.46 -0.36 9.91
CA CYS A 7 8.05 0.30 11.10
C CYS A 7 7.12 1.15 12.03
N GLY A 8 5.83 0.89 12.21
CA GLY A 8 4.97 1.65 13.16
C GLY A 8 4.20 2.91 12.68
N GLU A 9 4.76 3.72 11.78
CA GLU A 9 4.15 4.91 11.11
C GLU A 9 3.56 4.73 9.66
N PRO A 10 2.27 4.43 9.43
CA PRO A 10 1.72 4.03 8.10
C PRO A 10 1.65 5.10 7.01
N ASN A 11 1.62 6.38 7.38
CA ASN A 11 1.54 7.49 6.42
C ASN A 11 2.89 8.20 6.21
N ASN A 12 3.97 7.74 6.84
CA ASN A 12 5.28 8.36 6.74
C ASN A 12 6.09 7.65 5.64
N ASP A 13 6.46 8.39 4.59
CA ASP A 13 7.33 7.90 3.51
C ASP A 13 8.84 7.99 3.88
N HIS A 14 9.15 8.53 5.07
CA HIS A 14 10.52 8.78 5.56
C HIS A 14 11.40 9.58 4.58
N GLY A 15 10.79 10.47 3.79
CA GLY A 15 11.49 11.31 2.82
C GLY A 15 11.87 10.58 1.53
N ASN A 16 11.36 9.37 1.30
CA ASN A 16 11.53 8.63 0.05
C ASN A 16 10.16 8.32 -0.57
N SER A 17 9.81 9.04 -1.63
CA SER A 17 8.54 8.90 -2.35
C SER A 17 8.32 7.54 -3.01
N ALA A 18 9.34 6.67 -3.08
CA ALA A 18 9.17 5.30 -3.56
C ALA A 18 8.56 4.34 -2.51
N ASN A 19 8.45 4.79 -1.26
CA ASN A 19 7.83 4.01 -0.19
C ASN A 19 6.31 4.02 -0.31
N ILE A 20 5.69 2.85 -0.18
CA ILE A 20 4.23 2.71 -0.20
C ILE A 20 3.69 3.09 1.18
N THR A 21 2.83 4.10 1.20
CA THR A 21 2.14 4.57 2.40
C THR A 21 0.68 4.07 2.44
N ALA A 22 0.01 4.25 3.57
CA ALA A 22 -1.42 4.01 3.66
C ALA A 22 -2.25 5.00 2.80
N GLN A 23 -1.70 6.15 2.42
CA GLN A 23 -2.34 7.04 1.44
C GLN A 23 -2.32 6.43 0.04
N ASP A 24 -1.21 5.81 -0.37
CA ASP A 24 -1.11 5.15 -1.68
C ASP A 24 -2.10 3.99 -1.79
N MET A 25 -2.29 3.24 -0.71
CA MET A 25 -3.30 2.19 -0.64
C MET A 25 -4.73 2.73 -0.76
N GLN A 26 -5.03 3.86 -0.12
CA GLN A 26 -6.34 4.51 -0.25
C GLN A 26 -6.58 4.99 -1.68
N ASN A 27 -5.56 5.60 -2.31
CA ASN A 27 -5.64 6.07 -3.69
C ASN A 27 -5.87 4.90 -4.66
N ALA A 28 -5.14 3.79 -4.49
CA ALA A 28 -5.30 2.60 -5.30
C ALA A 28 -6.69 1.98 -5.16
N ALA A 29 -7.21 1.90 -3.93
CA ALA A 29 -8.54 1.39 -3.63
C ALA A 29 -9.65 2.25 -4.27
N GLN A 30 -9.54 3.58 -4.14
CA GLN A 30 -10.48 4.52 -4.76
C GLN A 30 -10.45 4.45 -6.29
N ALA A 31 -9.26 4.38 -6.89
CA ALA A 31 -9.11 4.30 -8.36
C ALA A 31 -9.72 3.01 -8.94
N ALA A 32 -9.74 1.92 -8.16
CA ALA A 32 -10.28 0.64 -8.57
C ALA A 32 -11.72 0.37 -8.08
N ASP A 33 -12.34 1.32 -7.37
CA ASP A 33 -13.67 1.19 -6.74
C ASP A 33 -13.81 -0.06 -5.84
N ILE A 34 -12.80 -0.29 -5.01
CA ILE A 34 -12.75 -1.41 -4.05
C ILE A 34 -12.34 -0.92 -2.66
N SER A 35 -12.42 -1.81 -1.65
CA SER A 35 -11.93 -1.50 -0.31
C SER A 35 -10.38 -1.50 -0.25
N PRO A 36 -9.75 -0.75 0.66
CA PRO A 36 -8.31 -0.82 0.89
C PRO A 36 -7.81 -2.22 1.22
N GLN A 37 -8.64 -3.03 1.89
CA GLN A 37 -8.34 -4.42 2.18
C GLN A 37 -8.30 -5.26 0.90
N GLN A 38 -9.30 -5.15 0.02
CA GLN A 38 -9.31 -5.84 -1.27
C GLN A 38 -8.12 -5.40 -2.14
N ALA A 39 -7.74 -4.12 -2.11
CA ALA A 39 -6.56 -3.64 -2.81
C ALA A 39 -5.27 -4.31 -2.30
N ALA A 40 -5.13 -4.47 -0.98
CA ALA A 40 -3.99 -5.17 -0.39
C ALA A 40 -3.94 -6.65 -0.79
N GLU A 41 -5.09 -7.34 -0.77
CA GLU A 41 -5.22 -8.74 -1.21
C GLU A 41 -4.87 -8.91 -2.70
N ASN A 42 -5.33 -7.98 -3.55
CA ASN A 42 -5.00 -7.97 -4.98
C ASN A 42 -3.51 -7.75 -5.22
N ILE A 43 -2.89 -6.80 -4.50
CA ILE A 43 -1.45 -6.55 -4.57
C ILE A 43 -0.71 -7.81 -4.14
N GLN A 44 -1.01 -8.38 -2.98
CA GLN A 44 -0.38 -9.61 -2.49
C GLN A 44 -0.48 -10.75 -3.51
N SER A 45 -1.65 -10.93 -4.12
CA SER A 45 -1.88 -11.94 -5.16
C SER A 45 -1.09 -11.64 -6.44
N GLY A 46 -0.94 -10.37 -6.81
CA GLY A 46 -0.25 -9.93 -8.03
C GLY A 46 1.28 -9.90 -7.92
N VAL A 47 1.86 -9.56 -6.76
CA VAL A 47 3.31 -9.67 -6.52
C VAL A 47 3.74 -11.11 -6.21
N GLY A 48 2.83 -11.94 -5.68
CA GLY A 48 3.08 -13.33 -5.33
C GLY A 48 2.83 -14.32 -6.47
N THR A 49 3.53 -14.19 -7.60
CA THR A 49 3.85 -15.31 -8.51
C THR A 49 5.12 -15.00 -9.32
N GLY A 50 6.27 -15.26 -8.71
CA GLY A 50 7.60 -15.32 -9.33
C GLY A 50 8.52 -16.16 -8.48
#